data_AF-A0A0A2MFD7-F1
#
_entry.id   AF-A0A0A2MFD7-F1
#
_cell.length_a   1.000
_cell.length_b   1.000
_cell.length_c   1.000
_cell.angle_alpha   90.00
_cell.angle_beta   90.00
_cell.angle_gamma   90.00
#
_symmetry.space_group_name_H-M   'P 1'
#
loop_
_entity.id
_entity.type
_entity.pdbx_description
1 polymer ?
#
loop_
_entity_poly.entity_id
_entity_poly.type
_entity_poly.pdbx_seq_one_letter_code
_entity_poly.pdbx_strand_id
1 'polypeptide(L)'
;MYIQIEANSQNYNLIRSLVLNEKNGVALSLLAKYKKPEDIKLIKSFFNKKGYQASFLSAVENFPDDSFYGFVLKYVNIQKKKNEYDSSPEWIYICKTLAMYPTLETSKLFEKMLEEKDEHTKDILSKSIYLAITKNPNPIFDNIKVKIKLNDDEIEEIKMLSELYN
;
A
#
# COMPACT_ATOMS: atom_id res chain seq x y z
N MET A 1 17.19 10.04 -19.15
CA MET A 1 18.35 9.98 -18.24
C MET A 1 17.79 9.82 -16.83
N TYR A 2 17.85 8.63 -16.24
CA TYR A 2 17.34 8.40 -14.88
C TYR A 2 18.44 8.81 -13.90
N ILE A 3 18.26 9.95 -13.22
CA ILE A 3 19.12 10.28 -12.09
C ILE A 3 18.67 9.40 -10.92
N GLN A 4 19.51 8.47 -10.50
CA GLN A 4 19.32 7.73 -9.25
C GLN A 4 19.57 8.71 -8.10
N ILE A 5 18.50 9.34 -7.61
CA ILE A 5 18.56 10.23 -6.45
C ILE A 5 18.19 9.40 -5.22
N GLU A 6 19.10 9.34 -4.25
CA GLU A 6 18.84 8.69 -2.97
C GLU A 6 18.18 9.65 -1.97
N ALA A 7 17.31 9.11 -1.12
CA ALA A 7 16.72 9.86 -0.02
C ALA A 7 17.75 10.07 1.11
N ASN A 8 18.51 11.15 1.05
CA ASN A 8 19.43 11.61 2.10
C ASN A 8 19.22 13.10 2.41
N SER A 9 19.72 13.59 3.55
CA SER A 9 19.45 14.97 4.01
C SER A 9 19.79 16.06 2.98
N GLN A 10 20.80 15.84 2.15
CA GLN A 10 21.24 16.79 1.11
C GLN A 10 20.26 16.89 -0.06
N ASN A 11 19.57 15.79 -0.37
CA ASN A 11 18.68 15.69 -1.53
C ASN A 11 17.24 16.11 -1.25
N TYR A 12 16.86 16.40 0.00
CA TYR A 12 15.46 16.70 0.36
C TYR A 12 14.85 17.81 -0.52
N ASN A 13 15.53 18.95 -0.65
CA ASN A 13 15.02 20.09 -1.41
C ASN A 13 14.89 19.77 -2.90
N LEU A 14 15.84 19.02 -3.45
CA LEU A 14 15.79 18.57 -4.85
C LEU A 14 14.61 17.63 -5.07
N ILE A 15 14.48 16.58 -4.25
CA ILE A 15 13.38 15.61 -4.35
C ILE A 15 12.02 16.32 -4.19
N ARG A 16 11.89 17.21 -3.22
CA ARG A 16 10.67 17.99 -3.02
C ARG A 16 10.35 18.88 -4.22
N SER A 17 11.36 19.49 -4.84
CA SER A 17 11.21 20.25 -6.09
C SER A 17 10.69 19.38 -7.23
N LEU A 18 11.21 18.16 -7.41
CA LEU A 18 10.72 17.21 -8.42
C LEU A 18 9.24 16.85 -8.21
N VAL A 19 8.81 16.66 -6.96
CA VAL A 19 7.40 16.38 -6.64
C VAL A 19 6.51 17.61 -6.96
N LEU A 20 6.98 18.81 -6.61
CA LEU A 20 6.21 20.04 -6.79
C LEU A 20 6.11 20.46 -8.25
N ASN A 21 7.22 20.45 -8.98
CA ASN A 21 7.33 21.06 -10.30
C ASN A 21 7.05 20.04 -11.41
N GLU A 22 7.58 18.82 -11.27
CA GLU A 22 7.49 17.79 -12.32
C GLU A 22 6.40 16.75 -12.03
N LYS A 23 5.78 16.81 -10.84
CA LYS A 23 4.82 15.83 -10.35
C LYS A 23 5.39 14.40 -10.36
N ASN A 24 6.69 14.25 -10.12
CA ASN A 24 7.36 12.97 -10.23
C ASN A 24 6.90 11.99 -9.12
N GLY A 25 6.26 10.87 -9.52
CA GLY A 25 5.72 9.87 -8.59
C GLY A 25 6.78 9.05 -7.87
N VAL A 26 7.94 8.81 -8.49
CA VAL A 26 9.09 8.16 -7.84
C VAL A 26 9.66 9.08 -6.75
N ALA A 27 9.82 10.37 -7.08
CA ALA A 27 10.25 11.37 -6.12
C ALA A 27 9.26 11.54 -4.96
N LEU A 28 7.96 11.29 -5.17
CA LEU A 28 6.95 11.32 -4.11
C LEU A 28 7.22 10.25 -3.05
N SER A 29 7.47 9.01 -3.47
CA SER A 29 7.82 7.91 -2.56
C SER A 29 9.13 8.20 -1.82
N LEU A 30 10.13 8.77 -2.51
CA LEU A 30 11.40 9.17 -1.87
C LEU A 30 11.21 10.32 -0.87
N LEU A 31 10.37 11.30 -1.19
CA LEU A 31 10.06 12.42 -0.30
C LEU A 31 9.44 11.92 1.01
N ALA A 32 8.56 10.93 0.94
CA ALA A 32 7.92 10.36 2.12
C ALA A 32 8.93 9.70 3.08
N LYS A 33 10.07 9.18 2.59
CA LYS A 33 11.10 8.58 3.46
C LYS A 33 11.66 9.55 4.52
N TYR A 34 11.56 10.86 4.29
CA TYR A 34 11.98 11.88 5.25
C TYR A 34 10.97 12.11 6.38
N LYS A 35 9.74 11.61 6.25
CA LYS A 35 8.67 11.65 7.27
C LYS A 35 8.41 13.05 7.84
N LYS A 36 8.44 14.06 6.96
CA LYS A 36 8.27 15.46 7.34
C LYS A 36 6.79 15.87 7.35
N PRO A 37 6.24 16.35 8.48
CA PRO A 37 4.83 16.74 8.57
C PRO A 37 4.39 17.79 7.53
N GLU A 38 5.29 18.70 7.15
CA GLU A 38 5.03 19.71 6.13
C GLU A 38 4.73 19.14 4.73
N ASP A 39 5.12 17.89 4.47
CA ASP A 39 4.88 17.21 3.18
C ASP A 39 3.56 16.44 3.15
N ILE A 40 2.85 16.28 4.27
CA ILE A 40 1.57 15.54 4.34
C ILE A 40 0.56 16.10 3.34
N LYS A 41 0.42 17.44 3.29
CA LYS A 41 -0.51 18.10 2.36
C LYS A 41 -0.12 17.84 0.90
N LEU A 42 1.19 17.85 0.62
CA LEU A 42 1.71 17.57 -0.72
C LEU A 42 1.42 16.12 -1.11
N ILE A 43 1.67 15.15 -0.23
CA ILE A 43 1.40 13.73 -0.47
C ILE A 43 -0.09 13.49 -0.73
N LYS A 44 -0.98 14.05 0.09
CA LYS A 44 -2.44 13.95 -0.12
C LYS A 44 -2.90 14.47 -1.48
N SER A 45 -2.21 15.48 -2.02
CA SER A 45 -2.58 16.05 -3.32
C SER A 45 -2.45 15.07 -4.49
N PHE A 46 -1.71 13.97 -4.31
CA PHE A 46 -1.54 12.93 -5.34
C PHE A 46 -2.65 11.88 -5.34
N PHE A 47 -3.44 11.77 -4.26
CA PHE A 47 -4.52 10.78 -4.18
C PHE A 47 -5.54 10.91 -5.33
N ASN A 48 -5.96 12.13 -5.66
CA ASN A 48 -6.95 12.37 -6.72
C ASN A 48 -6.32 12.43 -8.13
N LYS A 49 -5.00 12.30 -8.26
CA LYS A 49 -4.34 12.37 -9.57
C LYS A 49 -4.37 11.01 -10.24
N LYS A 50 -4.97 10.95 -11.43
CA LYS A 50 -5.00 9.75 -12.26
C LYS A 50 -3.56 9.29 -12.57
N GLY A 51 -3.27 8.01 -12.34
CA GLY A 51 -1.97 7.39 -12.62
C GLY A 51 -0.95 7.50 -11.48
N TYR A 52 -1.32 8.11 -10.34
CA TYR A 52 -0.41 8.29 -9.20
C TYR A 52 -0.80 7.48 -7.97
N GLN A 53 -1.80 6.60 -8.07
CA GLN A 53 -2.31 5.89 -6.91
C GLN A 53 -1.29 4.92 -6.31
N ALA A 54 -0.52 4.20 -7.13
CA ALA A 54 0.61 3.40 -6.66
C ALA A 54 1.68 4.25 -5.97
N SER A 55 2.05 5.40 -6.54
CA SER A 55 3.00 6.33 -5.91
C SER A 55 2.48 6.90 -4.59
N PHE A 56 1.18 7.19 -4.49
CA PHE A 56 0.55 7.62 -3.25
C PHE A 56 0.61 6.53 -2.19
N LEU A 57 0.19 5.30 -2.49
CA LEU A 57 0.28 4.18 -1.54
C LEU A 57 1.72 3.92 -1.09
N SER A 58 2.67 3.92 -2.04
CA SER A 58 4.11 3.80 -1.73
C SER A 58 4.62 4.92 -0.83
N ALA A 59 4.16 6.16 -1.03
CA ALA A 59 4.49 7.27 -0.12
C ALA A 59 3.91 7.04 1.29
N VAL A 60 2.67 6.57 1.39
CA VAL A 60 2.04 6.25 2.68
C VAL A 60 2.74 5.09 3.39
N GLU A 61 3.23 4.07 2.67
CA GLU A 61 4.04 3.00 3.26
C GLU A 61 5.35 3.54 3.87
N ASN A 62 6.00 4.49 3.19
CA ASN A 62 7.23 5.11 3.69
C ASN A 62 6.99 6.10 4.85
N PHE A 63 5.80 6.72 4.90
CA PHE A 63 5.40 7.66 5.94
C PHE A 63 3.95 7.40 6.38
N PRO A 64 3.71 6.35 7.19
CA PRO A 64 2.38 6.09 7.74
C PRO A 64 2.03 7.20 8.73
N ASP A 65 0.93 7.89 8.47
CA ASP A 65 0.38 8.96 9.30
C ASP A 65 -1.15 8.83 9.25
N ASP A 66 -1.80 8.91 10.40
CA ASP A 66 -3.25 8.66 10.54
C ASP A 66 -4.09 9.50 9.59
N SER A 67 -3.58 10.68 9.22
CA SER A 67 -4.28 11.59 8.33
C SER A 67 -4.36 11.08 6.87
N PHE A 68 -3.63 10.02 6.51
CA PHE A 68 -3.74 9.31 5.23
C PHE A 68 -4.77 8.16 5.27
N TYR A 69 -5.10 7.61 6.43
CA TYR A 69 -5.90 6.38 6.54
C TYR A 69 -7.26 6.48 5.81
N GLY A 70 -7.98 7.59 6.02
CA GLY A 70 -9.25 7.83 5.32
C GLY A 70 -9.14 7.85 3.79
N PHE A 71 -7.99 8.26 3.24
CA PHE A 71 -7.73 8.21 1.80
C PHE A 71 -7.50 6.77 1.32
N VAL A 72 -6.79 5.95 2.11
CA VAL A 72 -6.58 4.52 1.80
C VAL A 72 -7.92 3.79 1.77
N LEU A 73 -8.78 4.00 2.77
CA LEU A 73 -10.14 3.43 2.78
C LEU A 73 -10.97 3.89 1.57
N LYS A 74 -10.87 5.17 1.19
CA LYS A 74 -11.52 5.68 -0.02
C LYS A 74 -11.00 4.98 -1.28
N TYR A 75 -9.70 4.68 -1.35
CA TYR A 75 -9.13 3.94 -2.48
C TYR A 75 -9.68 2.52 -2.60
N VAL A 76 -9.76 1.79 -1.48
CA VAL A 76 -10.39 0.46 -1.42
C VAL A 76 -11.80 0.49 -2.01
N ASN A 77 -12.62 1.46 -1.60
CA ASN A 77 -13.99 1.60 -2.08
C ASN A 77 -14.06 1.94 -3.58
N ILE A 78 -13.11 2.70 -4.11
CA ILE A 78 -13.02 2.97 -5.55
C ILE A 78 -12.72 1.67 -6.29
N GLN A 79 -11.74 0.89 -5.84
CA GLN A 79 -11.34 -0.35 -6.54
C GLN A 79 -12.44 -1.40 -6.53
N LYS A 80 -13.11 -1.60 -5.38
CA LYS A 80 -14.28 -2.49 -5.30
C LYS A 80 -15.38 -2.14 -6.30
N LYS A 81 -15.64 -0.85 -6.53
CA LYS A 81 -16.70 -0.39 -7.47
C LYS A 81 -16.37 -0.65 -8.94
N LYS A 82 -15.09 -0.65 -9.28
CA LYS A 82 -14.67 -0.89 -10.66
C LYS A 82 -14.68 -2.37 -11.03
N ASN A 83 -14.80 -3.25 -10.04
CA ASN A 83 -14.62 -4.69 -10.21
C ASN A 83 -13.26 -5.06 -10.85
N GLU A 84 -12.26 -4.18 -10.69
CA GLU A 84 -10.90 -4.35 -11.18
C GLU A 84 -10.14 -5.26 -10.20
N TYR A 85 -10.45 -6.55 -10.22
CA TYR A 85 -9.71 -7.59 -9.48
C TYR A 85 -8.71 -8.33 -10.37
N ASP A 86 -8.80 -8.14 -11.70
CA ASP A 86 -7.91 -8.76 -12.72
C ASP A 86 -6.45 -8.28 -12.66
N SER A 87 -6.11 -7.32 -11.79
CA SER A 87 -4.75 -6.78 -11.64
C SER A 87 -4.20 -7.04 -10.23
N SER A 88 -3.46 -8.15 -10.07
CA SER A 88 -2.86 -8.58 -8.80
C SER A 88 -1.94 -7.58 -8.07
N PRO A 89 -1.21 -6.65 -8.71
CA PRO A 89 -0.26 -5.82 -7.96
C PRO A 89 -0.96 -4.77 -7.08
N GLU A 90 -2.12 -4.25 -7.49
CA GLU A 90 -2.74 -3.13 -6.77
C GLU A 90 -3.25 -3.55 -5.38
N TRP A 91 -3.87 -4.73 -5.28
CA TRP A 91 -4.36 -5.25 -4.01
C TRP A 91 -3.24 -5.56 -3.02
N ILE A 92 -2.06 -5.94 -3.51
CA ILE A 92 -0.85 -6.09 -2.67
C ILE A 92 -0.51 -4.75 -2.01
N TYR A 93 -0.38 -3.65 -2.78
CA TYR A 93 -0.09 -2.33 -2.22
C TYR A 93 -1.18 -1.84 -1.26
N ILE A 94 -2.45 -2.07 -1.61
CA ILE A 94 -3.58 -1.69 -0.77
C ILE A 94 -3.51 -2.40 0.57
N CYS A 95 -3.38 -3.72 0.57
CA CYS A 95 -3.31 -4.52 1.80
C CYS A 95 -2.07 -4.17 2.62
N LYS A 96 -0.90 -3.99 1.99
CA LYS A 96 0.33 -3.56 2.66
C LYS A 96 0.13 -2.23 3.37
N THR A 97 -0.41 -1.23 2.67
CA THR A 97 -0.67 0.09 3.23
C THR A 97 -1.71 0.02 4.36
N LEU A 98 -2.79 -0.76 4.20
CA LEU A 98 -3.79 -0.98 5.25
C LEU A 98 -3.18 -1.59 6.52
N ALA A 99 -2.29 -2.58 6.38
CA ALA A 99 -1.65 -3.23 7.52
C ALA A 99 -0.75 -2.29 8.34
N MET A 100 -0.31 -1.14 7.77
CA MET A 100 0.36 -0.07 8.52
C MET A 100 -0.56 0.63 9.53
N TYR A 101 -1.88 0.44 9.41
CA TYR A 101 -2.91 0.98 10.30
C TYR A 101 -3.64 -0.18 11.00
N PRO A 102 -3.04 -0.76 12.07
CA PRO A 102 -3.61 -1.90 12.79
C PRO A 102 -4.79 -1.50 13.68
N THR A 103 -5.90 -1.11 13.06
CA THR A 103 -7.14 -0.70 13.71
C THR A 103 -8.20 -1.81 13.61
N LEU A 104 -9.20 -1.76 14.50
CA LEU A 104 -10.36 -2.66 14.42
C LEU A 104 -11.10 -2.52 13.08
N GLU A 105 -11.07 -1.32 12.49
CA GLU A 105 -11.66 -1.07 11.18
C GLU A 105 -10.91 -1.79 10.07
N THR A 106 -9.57 -1.73 10.05
CA THR A 106 -8.74 -2.48 9.10
C THR A 106 -8.95 -3.99 9.27
N SER A 107 -8.99 -4.48 10.51
CA SER A 107 -9.25 -5.89 10.79
C SER A 107 -10.59 -6.34 10.20
N LYS A 108 -11.68 -5.63 10.49
CA LYS A 108 -13.01 -5.93 9.94
C LYS A 108 -13.04 -5.86 8.41
N LEU A 109 -12.30 -4.92 7.82
CA LEU A 109 -12.18 -4.80 6.37
C LEU A 109 -11.51 -6.04 5.76
N PHE A 110 -10.42 -6.53 6.35
CA PHE A 110 -9.76 -7.76 5.92
C PHE A 110 -10.67 -8.98 6.09
N GLU A 111 -11.37 -9.11 7.21
CA GLU A 111 -12.34 -10.21 7.39
C GLU A 111 -13.39 -10.21 6.27
N LYS A 112 -13.97 -9.04 5.96
CA LYS A 112 -14.93 -8.91 4.86
C LYS A 112 -14.33 -9.22 3.49
N MET A 113 -13.05 -8.93 3.27
CA MET A 113 -12.36 -9.28 2.02
C MET A 113 -12.18 -10.80 1.88
N LEU A 114 -11.96 -11.52 2.97
CA LEU A 114 -11.87 -12.99 2.97
C LEU A 114 -13.23 -13.69 2.76
N GLU A 115 -14.33 -12.96 2.93
CA GLU A 115 -15.70 -13.42 2.64
C GLU A 115 -16.10 -13.23 1.16
N GLU A 116 -15.19 -12.78 0.29
CA GLU A 116 -15.47 -12.65 -1.14
C GLU A 116 -15.93 -13.98 -1.73
N LYS A 117 -16.96 -13.91 -2.59
CA LYS A 117 -17.61 -15.07 -3.19
C LYS A 117 -16.92 -15.55 -4.46
N ASP A 118 -16.34 -14.62 -5.21
CA ASP A 118 -15.54 -14.96 -6.37
C ASP A 118 -14.22 -15.59 -5.92
N GLU A 119 -13.98 -16.85 -6.31
CA GLU A 119 -12.83 -17.63 -5.82
C GLU A 119 -11.50 -17.02 -6.27
N HIS A 120 -11.43 -16.51 -7.50
CA HIS A 120 -10.22 -15.89 -8.02
C HIS A 120 -9.87 -14.60 -7.26
N THR A 121 -10.86 -13.74 -7.05
CA THR A 121 -10.70 -12.52 -6.26
C THR A 121 -10.35 -12.84 -4.81
N LYS A 122 -11.00 -13.85 -4.23
CA LYS A 122 -10.72 -14.31 -2.87
C LYS A 122 -9.28 -14.79 -2.73
N ASP A 123 -8.75 -15.52 -3.71
CA ASP A 123 -7.35 -15.95 -3.73
C ASP A 123 -6.40 -14.74 -3.70
N ILE A 124 -6.59 -13.80 -4.63
CA ILE A 124 -5.78 -12.57 -4.72
C ILE A 124 -5.80 -11.79 -3.39
N LEU A 125 -6.99 -11.58 -2.82
CA LEU A 125 -7.15 -10.87 -1.56
C LEU A 125 -6.50 -11.64 -0.39
N SER A 126 -6.68 -12.96 -0.33
CA SER A 126 -6.10 -13.80 0.73
C SER A 126 -4.58 -13.74 0.71
N LYS A 127 -3.96 -13.90 -0.47
CA LYS A 127 -2.50 -13.78 -0.66
C LYS A 127 -2.00 -12.38 -0.33
N SER A 128 -2.70 -11.33 -0.78
CA SER A 128 -2.35 -9.94 -0.51
C SER A 128 -2.41 -9.59 0.98
N ILE A 129 -3.46 -10.03 1.68
CA ILE A 129 -3.63 -9.83 3.12
C ILE A 129 -2.55 -10.59 3.88
N TYR A 130 -2.32 -11.87 3.55
CA TYR A 130 -1.31 -12.69 4.20
C TYR A 130 0.08 -12.08 4.10
N LEU A 131 0.45 -11.60 2.91
CA LEU A 131 1.70 -10.88 2.67
C LEU A 131 1.80 -9.63 3.55
N ALA A 132 0.74 -8.80 3.54
CA ALA A 132 0.72 -7.54 4.26
C ALA A 132 0.88 -7.71 5.78
N ILE A 133 0.12 -8.62 6.39
CA ILE A 133 0.18 -8.88 7.84
C ILE A 133 1.41 -9.67 8.26
N THR A 134 2.05 -10.39 7.33
CA THR A 134 3.34 -11.05 7.59
C THR A 134 4.48 -10.04 7.59
N LYS A 135 4.44 -9.03 6.70
CA LYS A 135 5.42 -7.93 6.68
C LYS A 135 5.21 -6.93 7.82
N ASN A 136 3.95 -6.73 8.24
CA ASN A 136 3.56 -5.84 9.33
C ASN A 136 2.80 -6.61 10.41
N PRO A 137 3.49 -7.46 11.21
CA PRO A 137 2.84 -8.27 12.21
C PRO A 137 2.22 -7.40 13.31
N ASN A 138 0.95 -7.67 13.63
CA ASN A 138 0.24 -7.03 14.73
C ASN A 138 -0.81 -7.98 15.31
N PRO A 139 -0.95 -8.08 16.65
CA PRO A 139 -1.89 -9.01 17.28
C PRO A 139 -3.36 -8.87 16.83
N ILE A 140 -3.76 -7.68 16.37
CA ILE A 140 -5.12 -7.46 15.86
C ILE A 140 -5.43 -8.31 14.61
N PHE A 141 -4.38 -8.74 13.89
CA PHE A 141 -4.50 -9.53 12.67
C PHE A 141 -4.29 -11.04 12.88
N ASP A 142 -4.02 -11.51 14.10
CA ASP A 142 -3.72 -12.92 14.37
C ASP A 142 -4.84 -13.85 13.92
N ASN A 143 -6.09 -13.48 14.26
CA ASN A 143 -7.28 -14.24 13.85
C ASN A 143 -7.49 -14.24 12.33
N ILE A 144 -7.11 -13.15 11.64
CA ILE A 144 -7.18 -13.07 10.18
C ILE A 144 -6.14 -14.00 9.57
N LYS A 145 -4.91 -14.01 10.10
CA LYS A 145 -3.84 -14.88 9.61
C LYS A 145 -4.22 -16.36 9.69
N VAL A 146 -4.86 -16.78 10.79
CA VAL A 146 -5.33 -18.17 10.98
C VAL A 146 -6.45 -18.55 10.00
N LYS A 147 -7.29 -17.59 9.58
CA LYS A 147 -8.38 -17.83 8.61
C LYS A 147 -7.88 -18.03 7.18
N ILE A 148 -6.68 -17.52 6.86
CA ILE A 148 -6.09 -17.65 5.53
C ILE A 148 -5.46 -19.03 5.41
N LYS A 149 -5.99 -19.83 4.48
CA LYS A 149 -5.48 -21.16 4.17
C LYS A 149 -4.70 -21.09 2.88
N LEU A 150 -3.38 -21.13 2.98
CA LEU A 150 -2.46 -21.19 1.84
C LEU A 150 -1.64 -22.47 1.95
N ASN A 151 -1.37 -23.10 0.82
CA ASN A 151 -0.43 -24.21 0.72
C ASN A 151 1.02 -23.70 0.64
N ASP A 152 1.99 -24.61 0.71
CA ASP A 152 3.41 -24.25 0.73
C ASP A 152 3.86 -23.56 -0.56
N ASP A 153 3.33 -23.96 -1.72
CA ASP A 153 3.65 -23.35 -3.02
C ASP A 153 3.14 -21.89 -3.08
N GLU A 154 1.93 -21.63 -2.58
CA GLU A 154 1.35 -20.28 -2.50
C GLU A 154 2.13 -19.39 -1.52
N ILE A 155 2.60 -19.96 -0.40
CA ILE A 155 3.46 -19.24 0.53
C ILE A 155 4.79 -18.87 -0.14
N GLU A 156 5.37 -19.77 -0.92
CA GLU A 156 6.61 -19.51 -1.65
C GLU A 156 6.42 -18.46 -2.75
N GLU A 157 5.31 -18.54 -3.50
CA GLU A 157 4.89 -17.50 -4.45
C GLU A 157 4.83 -16.12 -3.77
N ILE A 158 4.18 -16.04 -2.62
CA ILE A 158 4.08 -14.79 -1.84
C ILE A 158 5.45 -14.28 -1.40
N LYS A 159 6.37 -15.16 -0.99
CA LYS A 159 7.73 -14.74 -0.61
C LYS A 159 8.45 -14.10 -1.80
N MET A 160 8.38 -14.71 -2.98
CA MET A 160 8.95 -14.14 -4.22
C MET A 160 8.31 -12.79 -4.57
N LEU A 161 6.97 -12.68 -4.52
CA LEU A 161 6.27 -11.41 -4.74
C LEU A 161 6.70 -10.35 -3.70
N SER A 162 6.95 -10.77 -2.47
CA SER A 162 7.42 -9.89 -1.42
C SER A 162 8.76 -9.25 -1.77
N GLU A 163 9.64 -9.93 -2.50
CA GLU A 163 10.94 -9.40 -2.94
C GLU A 163 10.79 -8.42 -4.11
N LEU A 164 9.85 -8.69 -5.02
CA LEU A 164 9.56 -7.83 -6.17
C LEU A 164 8.88 -6.50 -5.78
N TYR A 165 8.15 -6.48 -4.67
CA TYR A 165 7.36 -5.33 -4.20
C TYR A 165 7.87 -4.71 -2.88
N ASN A 166 9.16 -4.91 -2.56
CA ASN A 166 9.88 -4.18 -1.49
C ASN A 166 10.56 -2.91 -2.01
#